data_AF-A0A368F9L6-F1
#
_entry.id   AF-A0A368F9L6-F1
#
_cell.length_a   1.000
_cell.length_b   1.000
_cell.length_c   1.000
_cell.angle_alpha   90.00
_cell.angle_beta   90.00
_cell.angle_gamma   90.00
#
_symmetry.space_group_name_H-M   'P 1'
#
loop_
_entity.id
_entity.type
_entity.pdbx_description
1 polymer ?
#
loop_
_entity_poly.entity_id
_entity_poly.type
_entity_poly.pdbx_seq_one_letter_code
_entity_poly.pdbx_strand_id
1 'polypeptide(L)'
;MTTTSNRIPSLRIPRAAVVALGKALERTQCHTHASRFILGLDELSRMTASEKDELMFVLFPLVAAQRLCTEDTASVCLLVYWLLIHSLVDGAYREDVVRGIQNVAKTLKKLCSEVSKKFFTLKFHALIDHAIMEDLGVCGSPYQWSSSPFESVHRKLQHRIAQSTTNCEEAVMKGLV
;
A
#
# COMPACT_ATOMS: atom_id res chain seq x y z
N MET A 1 38.20 10.83 -25.51
CA MET A 1 37.76 9.81 -24.54
C MET A 1 36.86 10.48 -23.51
N THR A 2 35.55 10.37 -23.68
CA THR A 2 34.52 11.05 -22.88
C THR A 2 34.08 10.15 -21.72
N THR A 3 34.39 10.55 -20.49
CA THR A 3 33.90 9.89 -19.27
C THR A 3 32.44 10.27 -19.05
N THR A 4 31.53 9.37 -19.43
CA THR A 4 30.08 9.48 -19.21
C THR A 4 29.77 9.33 -17.72
N SER A 5 29.53 10.44 -17.04
CA SER A 5 28.97 10.47 -15.69
C SER A 5 27.52 9.96 -15.75
N ASN A 6 27.25 8.79 -15.17
CA ASN A 6 25.92 8.16 -14.97
C ASN A 6 24.96 8.97 -14.06
N ARG A 7 24.99 10.30 -14.08
CA ARG A 7 24.15 11.15 -13.23
C ARG A 7 22.97 11.63 -14.05
N ILE A 8 21.82 10.98 -13.86
CA ILE A 8 20.55 11.36 -14.47
C ILE A 8 20.08 12.66 -13.79
N PRO A 9 19.98 13.81 -14.49
CA PRO A 9 19.67 15.10 -13.88
C PRO A 9 18.29 15.16 -13.22
N SER A 10 17.34 14.33 -13.66
CA SER A 10 15.97 14.25 -13.13
C SER A 10 15.85 13.59 -11.75
N LEU A 11 16.93 12.97 -11.25
CA LEU A 11 17.00 12.39 -9.90
C LEU A 11 17.72 13.29 -8.88
N ARG A 12 17.97 14.56 -9.22
CA ARG A 12 18.55 15.52 -8.26
C ARG A 12 17.54 15.86 -7.17
N ILE A 13 17.72 15.22 -6.01
CA ILE A 13 16.99 15.57 -4.79
C ILE A 13 17.49 16.95 -4.32
N PRO A 14 16.59 17.91 -4.03
CA PRO A 14 16.97 19.21 -3.49
C PRO A 14 17.74 19.05 -2.17
N ARG A 15 18.85 19.79 -1.99
CA ARG A 15 19.65 19.74 -0.74
C ARG A 15 18.81 20.03 0.51
N ALA A 16 17.82 20.92 0.40
CA ALA A 16 16.89 21.21 1.48
C ALA A 16 16.06 19.99 1.89
N ALA A 17 15.60 19.19 0.92
CA ALA A 17 14.87 17.95 1.18
C ALA A 17 15.76 16.89 1.84
N VAL A 18 17.04 16.79 1.44
CA VAL A 18 18.01 15.89 2.08
C VAL A 18 18.23 16.26 3.55
N VAL A 19 18.37 17.56 3.86
CA VAL A 19 18.54 18.04 5.24
C VAL A 19 17.28 17.81 6.08
N ALA A 20 16.09 18.04 5.51
CA ALA A 20 14.83 17.80 6.19
C ALA A 20 14.62 16.30 6.46
N LEU A 21 14.93 15.44 5.50
CA LEU A 21 14.87 13.99 5.63
C LEU A 21 15.84 13.50 6.71
N GLY A 22 17.09 13.98 6.71
CA GLY A 22 18.09 13.64 7.72
C GLY A 22 17.61 13.98 9.15
N LYS A 23 17.06 15.17 9.36
CA LYS A 23 16.50 15.57 10.66
C LYS A 23 15.28 14.75 11.09
N ALA A 24 14.45 14.34 10.14
CA ALA A 24 13.29 13.48 10.43
C ALA A 24 13.76 12.08 10.86
N LEU A 25 14.74 11.52 10.14
CA LEU A 25 15.33 10.21 10.41
C LEU A 25 16.04 10.16 11.77
N GLU A 26 16.82 11.19 12.13
CA GLU A 26 17.49 11.30 13.43
C GLU A 26 16.53 11.36 14.63
N ARG A 27 15.31 11.86 14.44
CA ARG A 27 14.30 12.00 15.49
C ARG A 27 13.41 10.77 15.65
N THR A 28 13.52 9.79 14.75
CA THR A 28 12.67 8.60 14.76
C THR A 28 13.32 7.55 15.66
N GLN A 29 12.76 7.28 16.83
CA GLN A 29 13.24 6.20 17.71
C GLN A 29 12.89 4.82 17.13
N CYS A 30 13.92 4.01 16.90
CA CYS A 30 13.79 2.67 16.35
C CYS A 30 13.57 1.64 17.47
N HIS A 31 12.46 0.91 17.42
CA HIS A 31 12.14 -0.20 18.34
C HIS A 31 12.47 -1.58 17.76
N THR A 32 13.13 -1.64 16.60
CA THR A 32 13.55 -2.90 15.96
C THR A 32 15.07 -3.01 15.97
N HIS A 33 15.58 -4.23 16.14
CA HIS A 33 17.01 -4.59 16.13
C HIS A 33 17.71 -4.38 14.76
N ALA A 34 17.17 -3.52 13.89
CA ALA A 34 17.79 -3.15 12.63
C ALA A 34 18.90 -2.12 12.91
N SER A 35 20.15 -2.56 12.75
CA SER A 35 21.33 -1.78 13.13
C SER A 35 21.59 -0.52 12.27
N ARG A 36 20.89 -0.33 11.15
CA ARG A 36 21.08 0.81 10.25
C ARG A 36 19.77 1.21 9.55
N PHE A 37 19.13 2.27 10.01
CA PHE A 37 18.27 3.05 9.12
C PHE A 37 19.16 3.97 8.28
N ILE A 38 18.75 4.25 7.03
CA ILE A 38 19.54 4.99 6.03
C ILE A 38 19.94 6.37 6.58
N LEU A 39 21.18 6.51 7.04
CA LEU A 39 21.73 7.78 7.52
C LEU A 39 22.40 8.59 6.39
N GLY A 40 22.51 8.02 5.18
CA GLY A 40 22.96 8.75 3.99
C GLY A 40 22.77 7.99 2.68
N LEU A 41 22.73 8.72 1.56
CA LEU A 41 22.66 8.13 0.20
C LEU A 41 23.86 7.22 -0.10
N ASP A 42 24.99 7.46 0.55
CA ASP A 42 26.21 6.65 0.39
C ASP A 42 26.06 5.24 0.98
N GLU A 43 25.13 5.06 1.95
CA GLU A 43 24.88 3.79 2.61
C GLU A 43 24.00 2.84 1.78
N LEU A 44 23.25 3.36 0.79
CA LEU A 44 22.49 2.55 -0.16
C LEU A 44 23.37 1.52 -0.89
N SER A 45 24.62 1.88 -1.18
CA SER A 45 25.57 0.97 -1.83
C SER A 45 25.95 -0.22 -0.94
N ARG A 46 25.90 -0.03 0.39
CA ARG A 46 26.32 -0.99 1.42
C ARG A 46 25.16 -1.81 1.97
N MET A 47 23.92 -1.49 1.62
CA MET A 47 22.74 -2.26 2.00
C MET A 47 22.72 -3.62 1.30
N THR A 48 22.29 -4.62 2.05
CA THR A 48 21.94 -5.94 1.54
C THR A 48 20.77 -5.86 0.55
N ALA A 49 20.57 -6.91 -0.24
CA ALA A 49 19.46 -6.96 -1.21
C ALA A 49 18.10 -6.88 -0.51
N SER A 50 17.91 -7.56 0.62
CA SER A 50 16.67 -7.52 1.41
C SER A 50 16.35 -6.13 1.95
N GLU A 51 17.35 -5.40 2.46
CA GLU A 51 17.14 -4.03 2.94
C GLU A 51 16.79 -3.06 1.80
N LYS A 52 17.37 -3.27 0.61
CA LYS A 52 17.03 -2.49 -0.59
C LYS A 52 15.60 -2.77 -1.05
N ASP A 53 15.16 -4.01 -0.99
CA ASP A 53 13.79 -4.39 -1.34
C ASP A 53 12.78 -3.77 -0.37
N GLU A 54 13.04 -3.80 0.95
CA GLU A 54 12.21 -3.11 1.95
C GLU A 54 12.15 -1.60 1.73
N LEU A 55 13.29 -0.98 1.40
CA LEU A 55 13.31 0.44 1.06
C LEU A 55 12.46 0.73 -0.18
N MET A 56 12.66 -0.04 -1.26
CA MET A 56 11.92 0.13 -2.51
C MET A 56 10.43 -0.11 -2.33
N PHE A 57 10.04 -1.01 -1.43
CA PHE A 57 8.65 -1.27 -1.06
C PHE A 57 7.94 -0.02 -0.52
N VAL A 58 8.65 0.88 0.17
CA VAL A 58 8.11 2.17 0.64
C VAL A 58 8.30 3.28 -0.40
N LEU A 59 9.47 3.33 -1.04
CA LEU A 59 9.85 4.43 -1.93
C LEU A 59 9.04 4.43 -3.23
N PHE A 60 8.75 3.27 -3.78
CA PHE A 60 8.03 3.16 -5.04
C PHE A 60 6.56 3.65 -4.94
N PRO A 61 5.75 3.20 -3.95
CA PRO A 61 4.42 3.75 -3.73
C PRO A 61 4.45 5.25 -3.38
N LEU A 62 5.47 5.72 -2.65
CA LEU A 62 5.59 7.14 -2.32
C LEU A 62 5.81 8.00 -3.57
N VAL A 63 6.74 7.59 -4.44
CA VAL A 63 6.97 8.30 -5.71
C VAL A 63 5.73 8.26 -6.59
N ALA A 64 5.03 7.12 -6.65
CA ALA A 64 3.76 7.03 -7.38
C ALA A 64 2.70 8.00 -6.79
N ALA A 65 2.58 8.05 -5.47
CA ALA A 65 1.64 8.95 -4.79
C ALA A 65 1.98 10.44 -4.97
N GLN A 66 3.26 10.81 -5.04
CA GLN A 66 3.71 12.17 -5.36
C GLN A 66 3.44 12.56 -6.82
N ARG A 67 3.30 11.60 -7.73
CA ARG A 67 2.91 11.87 -9.12
C ARG A 67 1.41 12.00 -9.30
N LEU A 68 0.63 11.38 -8.41
CA LEU A 68 -0.84 11.41 -8.45
C LEU A 68 -1.43 12.59 -7.68
N CYS A 69 -0.80 13.00 -6.58
CA CYS A 69 -1.28 14.07 -5.73
C CYS A 69 -0.43 15.34 -5.87
N THR A 70 -1.08 16.51 -5.86
CA THR A 70 -0.41 17.81 -5.86
C THR A 70 0.04 18.25 -4.48
N GLU A 71 -0.60 17.72 -3.43
CA GLU A 71 -0.25 17.99 -2.03
C GLU A 71 0.51 16.83 -1.41
N ASP A 72 1.65 17.14 -0.77
CA ASP A 72 2.49 16.14 -0.09
C ASP A 72 1.72 15.37 0.99
N THR A 73 0.81 16.05 1.70
CA THR A 73 -0.03 15.43 2.74
C THR A 73 -0.92 14.34 2.17
N ALA A 74 -1.49 14.54 0.97
CA ALA A 74 -2.30 13.54 0.31
C ALA A 74 -1.46 12.34 -0.15
N SER A 75 -0.23 12.57 -0.62
CA SER A 75 0.70 11.49 -0.96
C SER A 75 1.06 10.65 0.26
N VAL A 76 1.28 11.27 1.41
CA VAL A 76 1.54 10.57 2.68
C VAL A 76 0.31 9.76 3.12
N CYS A 77 -0.91 10.31 3.01
CA CYS A 77 -2.13 9.57 3.33
C CYS A 77 -2.27 8.30 2.49
N LEU A 78 -1.98 8.38 1.19
CA LEU A 78 -2.00 7.22 0.30
C LEU A 78 -0.93 6.19 0.65
N LEU A 79 0.29 6.63 0.98
CA LEU A 79 1.35 5.72 1.40
C LEU A 79 0.99 5.01 2.71
N VAL A 80 0.49 5.74 3.70
CA VAL A 80 0.09 5.16 4.98
C VAL A 80 -1.07 4.18 4.79
N TYR A 81 -2.05 4.52 3.95
CA TYR A 81 -3.13 3.61 3.59
C TYR A 81 -2.61 2.32 2.92
N TRP A 82 -1.67 2.44 1.98
CA TRP A 82 -1.04 1.30 1.33
C TRP A 82 -0.32 0.38 2.32
N LEU A 83 0.54 0.94 3.18
CA LEU A 83 1.27 0.18 4.20
C LEU A 83 0.31 -0.48 5.21
N LEU A 84 -0.79 0.19 5.54
CA LEU A 84 -1.83 -0.35 6.41
C LEU A 84 -2.50 -1.58 5.78
N ILE A 85 -2.87 -1.51 4.50
CA ILE A 85 -3.43 -2.66 3.78
C ILE A 85 -2.45 -3.82 3.74
N HIS A 86 -1.17 -3.56 3.46
CA HIS A 86 -0.15 -4.61 3.47
C HIS A 86 0.04 -5.25 4.85
N SER A 87 0.02 -4.45 5.91
CA SER A 87 0.09 -4.96 7.28
C SER A 87 -1.11 -5.85 7.63
N LEU A 88 -2.27 -5.63 7.01
CA LEU A 88 -3.47 -6.46 7.13
C LEU A 88 -3.45 -7.71 6.25
N VAL A 89 -2.49 -7.86 5.34
CA VAL A 89 -2.31 -9.08 4.54
C VAL A 89 -1.36 -10.05 5.22
N ASP A 90 -0.30 -9.52 5.84
CA ASP A 90 0.87 -10.29 6.27
C ASP A 90 0.60 -11.23 7.47
N GLY A 91 -0.57 -11.11 8.11
CA GLY A 91 -1.10 -12.18 8.97
C GLY A 91 -0.57 -12.22 10.41
N ALA A 92 0.40 -11.38 10.79
CA ALA A 92 1.02 -11.38 12.10
C ALA A 92 0.26 -10.51 13.13
N TYR A 93 -0.87 -11.00 13.64
CA TYR A 93 -1.76 -10.24 14.56
C TYR A 93 -1.46 -10.48 16.04
N ARG A 94 -0.23 -10.16 16.47
CA ARG A 94 0.07 -10.07 17.90
C ARG A 94 -0.56 -8.81 18.50
N GLU A 95 -0.92 -8.82 19.79
CA GLU A 95 -1.60 -7.70 20.45
C GLU A 95 -0.84 -6.35 20.37
N ASP A 96 0.49 -6.40 20.36
CA ASP A 96 1.35 -5.23 20.18
C ASP A 96 1.24 -4.66 18.75
N VAL A 97 1.22 -5.55 17.75
CA VAL A 97 1.08 -5.18 16.34
C VAL A 97 -0.32 -4.64 16.04
N VAL A 98 -1.37 -5.29 16.55
CA VAL A 98 -2.76 -4.84 16.38
C VAL A 98 -2.96 -3.43 16.92
N ARG A 99 -2.41 -3.14 18.10
CA ARG A 99 -2.46 -1.80 18.70
C ARG A 99 -1.72 -0.76 17.86
N GLY A 100 -0.57 -1.14 17.30
CA GLY A 100 0.16 -0.32 16.33
C GLY A 100 -0.69 0.02 15.11
N ILE A 101 -1.30 -0.98 14.49
CA ILE A 101 -2.20 -0.83 13.33
C ILE A 101 -3.37 0.09 13.66
N GLN A 102 -4.01 -0.08 14.82
CA GLN A 102 -5.12 0.78 15.27
C GLN A 102 -4.69 2.24 15.47
N ASN A 103 -3.50 2.48 16.03
CA ASN A 103 -2.99 3.84 16.21
C ASN A 103 -2.69 4.51 14.86
N VAL A 104 -2.09 3.77 13.92
CA VAL A 104 -1.85 4.25 12.55
C VAL A 104 -3.17 4.55 11.85
N ALA A 105 -4.15 3.65 11.94
CA ALA A 105 -5.48 3.84 11.34
C ALA A 105 -6.22 5.07 11.89
N LYS A 106 -6.18 5.30 13.21
CA LYS A 106 -6.73 6.52 13.84
C LYS A 106 -6.05 7.78 13.33
N THR A 107 -4.73 7.75 13.19
CA THR A 107 -3.93 8.90 12.74
C THR A 107 -4.23 9.18 11.27
N LEU A 108 -4.30 8.14 10.44
CA LEU A 108 -4.71 8.23 9.04
C LEU A 108 -6.11 8.83 8.90
N LYS A 109 -7.08 8.39 9.71
CA LYS A 109 -8.44 8.95 9.69
C LYS A 109 -8.44 10.46 9.95
N LYS A 110 -7.64 10.93 10.92
CA LYS A 110 -7.49 12.36 11.22
C LYS A 110 -6.85 13.11 10.05
N LEU A 111 -5.74 12.61 9.51
CA LEU A 111 -5.07 13.20 8.35
C LEU A 111 -6.01 13.29 7.13
N CYS A 112 -6.74 12.22 6.82
CA CYS A 112 -7.72 12.22 5.75
C CYS A 112 -8.84 13.25 5.97
N SER A 113 -9.24 13.50 7.22
CA SER A 113 -10.24 14.53 7.56
C SER A 113 -9.75 15.95 7.34
N GLU A 114 -8.45 16.18 7.50
CA GLU A 114 -7.80 17.47 7.24
C GLU A 114 -7.59 17.70 5.74
N VAL A 115 -7.27 16.65 4.97
CA VAL A 115 -7.06 16.77 3.50
C VAL A 115 -8.38 16.92 2.75
N SER A 116 -9.34 16.01 2.94
CA SER A 116 -10.64 16.13 2.29
C SER A 116 -11.71 15.21 2.87
N LYS A 117 -12.92 15.74 3.09
CA LYS A 117 -14.10 14.95 3.44
C LYS A 117 -14.45 13.88 2.39
N LYS A 118 -13.98 14.02 1.14
CA LYS A 118 -14.23 13.05 0.06
C LYS A 118 -13.51 11.71 0.28
N PHE A 119 -12.51 11.65 1.16
CA PHE A 119 -11.85 10.39 1.52
C PHE A 119 -12.75 9.46 2.36
N PHE A 120 -13.79 10.00 3.01
CA PHE A 120 -14.72 9.23 3.83
C PHE A 120 -15.78 8.52 2.97
N THR A 121 -15.32 7.51 2.24
CA THR A 121 -16.22 6.56 1.57
C THR A 121 -16.73 5.53 2.58
N LEU A 122 -17.84 4.87 2.26
CA LEU A 122 -18.37 3.76 3.06
C LEU A 122 -17.31 2.66 3.28
N LYS A 123 -16.50 2.36 2.25
CA LYS A 123 -15.42 1.36 2.34
C LYS A 123 -14.33 1.80 3.32
N PHE A 124 -13.96 3.08 3.30
CA PHE A 124 -12.97 3.63 4.24
C PHE A 124 -13.49 3.59 5.67
N HIS A 125 -14.74 4.00 5.90
CA HIS A 125 -15.38 3.89 7.21
C HIS A 125 -15.43 2.45 7.71
N ALA A 126 -15.93 1.51 6.90
CA ALA A 126 -16.02 0.10 7.27
C ALA A 126 -14.64 -0.51 7.57
N LEU A 127 -13.61 -0.16 6.80
CA LEU A 127 -12.26 -0.64 7.04
C LEU A 127 -11.66 -0.08 8.34
N ILE A 128 -11.71 1.23 8.53
CA ILE A 128 -11.06 1.86 9.68
C ILE A 128 -11.86 1.61 10.96
N ASP A 129 -13.15 1.92 10.97
CA ASP A 129 -13.95 2.01 12.19
C ASP A 129 -14.49 0.67 12.67
N HIS A 130 -14.79 -0.25 11.75
CA HIS A 130 -15.29 -1.58 12.13
C HIS A 130 -14.17 -2.62 12.04
N ALA A 131 -13.60 -2.81 10.84
CA ALA A 131 -12.67 -3.91 10.65
C ALA A 131 -11.37 -3.77 11.46
N ILE A 132 -10.72 -2.60 11.48
CA ILE A 132 -9.45 -2.42 12.20
C ILE A 132 -9.68 -2.15 13.69
N MET A 133 -10.64 -1.29 14.01
CA MET A 133 -10.84 -0.79 15.37
C MET A 133 -11.61 -1.76 16.26
N GLU A 134 -12.57 -2.51 15.72
CA GLU A 134 -13.44 -3.41 16.49
C GLU A 134 -13.06 -4.87 16.23
N ASP A 135 -12.94 -5.28 14.96
CA ASP A 135 -12.90 -6.70 14.59
C ASP A 135 -11.49 -7.29 14.58
N LEU A 136 -10.45 -6.52 14.25
CA LEU A 136 -9.11 -7.05 13.97
C LEU A 136 -8.53 -7.88 15.13
N GLY A 137 -8.76 -7.47 16.37
CA GLY A 137 -8.26 -8.17 17.56
C GLY A 137 -9.04 -9.44 17.92
N VAL A 138 -10.26 -9.60 17.40
CA VAL A 138 -11.18 -10.69 17.77
C VAL A 138 -11.38 -11.67 16.62
N CYS A 139 -11.65 -11.14 15.43
CA CYS A 139 -12.03 -11.87 14.22
C CYS A 139 -10.87 -12.01 13.22
N GLY A 140 -9.74 -11.32 13.46
CA GLY A 140 -8.62 -11.27 12.54
C GLY A 140 -8.86 -10.31 11.36
N SER A 141 -7.95 -10.33 10.39
CA SER A 141 -7.94 -9.34 9.30
C SER A 141 -9.05 -9.55 8.26
N PRO A 142 -9.52 -8.49 7.60
CA PRO A 142 -10.46 -8.54 6.47
C PRO A 142 -10.12 -9.54 5.37
N TYR A 143 -8.86 -9.89 5.22
CA TYR A 143 -8.42 -10.90 4.27
C TYR A 143 -8.91 -12.31 4.64
N GLN A 144 -8.93 -12.63 5.93
CA GLN A 144 -9.35 -13.95 6.44
C GLN A 144 -10.86 -14.17 6.31
N TRP A 145 -11.66 -13.11 6.39
CA TRP A 145 -13.11 -13.14 6.20
C TRP A 145 -13.53 -12.58 4.83
N SER A 146 -12.60 -12.56 3.86
CA SER A 146 -12.91 -12.14 2.50
C SER A 146 -13.79 -13.16 1.77
N SER A 147 -14.65 -12.68 0.86
CA SER A 147 -15.43 -13.54 -0.04
C SER A 147 -14.61 -14.07 -1.23
N SER A 148 -13.31 -13.78 -1.30
CA SER A 148 -12.47 -14.18 -2.44
C SER A 148 -12.44 -15.70 -2.71
N PRO A 149 -12.44 -16.59 -1.70
CA PRO A 149 -12.49 -18.03 -1.95
C PRO A 149 -13.83 -18.46 -2.55
N PHE A 150 -14.94 -17.87 -2.07
CA PHE A 150 -16.28 -18.11 -2.60
C PHE A 150 -16.36 -17.69 -4.08
N GLU A 151 -15.94 -16.47 -4.41
CA GLU A 151 -15.97 -15.95 -5.79
C GLU A 151 -15.11 -16.80 -6.74
N SER A 152 -13.95 -17.28 -6.28
CA SER A 152 -13.09 -18.16 -7.07
C SER A 152 -13.77 -19.50 -7.38
N VAL A 153 -14.46 -20.09 -6.40
CA VAL A 153 -15.22 -21.34 -6.58
C VAL A 153 -16.44 -21.10 -7.45
N HIS A 154 -17.20 -20.04 -7.20
CA HIS A 154 -18.38 -19.68 -7.98
C HIS A 154 -18.04 -19.53 -9.47
N ARG A 155 -16.96 -18.79 -9.78
CA ARG A 155 -16.47 -18.63 -11.17
C ARG A 155 -16.12 -19.98 -11.81
N LYS A 156 -15.40 -20.84 -11.09
CA LYS A 156 -15.03 -22.18 -11.59
C LYS A 156 -16.26 -23.07 -11.83
N LEU A 157 -17.28 -22.96 -11.00
CA LEU A 157 -18.54 -23.69 -11.16
C LEU A 157 -19.36 -23.15 -12.34
N GLN A 158 -19.45 -21.83 -12.50
CA GLN A 158 -20.10 -21.21 -13.66
C GLN A 158 -19.47 -21.60 -15.00
N HIS A 159 -18.14 -21.76 -15.06
CA HIS A 159 -17.46 -22.23 -16.28
C HIS A 159 -17.62 -23.74 -16.54
N ARG A 160 -18.02 -24.54 -15.54
CA ARG A 160 -18.26 -25.98 -15.67
C ARG A 160 -19.71 -26.33 -15.97
N ILE A 161 -20.63 -25.41 -15.67
CA ILE A 161 -22.00 -25.46 -16.16
C ILE A 161 -21.93 -24.97 -17.61
N ALA A 162 -22.33 -25.79 -18.57
CA ALA A 162 -22.53 -25.31 -19.93
C ALA A 162 -23.48 -24.11 -19.85
N GLN A 163 -22.96 -22.90 -20.07
CA GLN A 163 -23.79 -21.70 -20.21
C GLN A 163 -24.46 -21.75 -21.58
N SER A 164 -25.31 -22.76 -21.79
CA SER A 164 -26.15 -22.90 -22.96
C SER A 164 -27.34 -21.95 -22.83
N THR A 165 -27.08 -20.65 -22.80
CA THR A 165 -28.07 -19.57 -23.00
C THR A 165 -27.35 -18.23 -23.03
N THR A 166 -26.57 -17.99 -24.07
CA THR A 166 -26.38 -16.61 -24.55
C THR A 166 -26.63 -16.59 -26.04
N ASN A 167 -27.61 -15.78 -26.43
CA ASN A 167 -28.19 -15.57 -27.77
C ASN A 167 -27.20 -15.25 -28.91
N CYS A 168 -25.90 -15.36 -28.68
CA CYS A 168 -24.84 -15.15 -29.67
C CYS A 168 -24.75 -16.32 -30.66
N GLU A 169 -24.95 -17.57 -30.23
CA GLU A 169 -24.94 -18.73 -31.15
C GLU A 169 -26.09 -18.66 -32.17
N GLU A 170 -27.28 -18.23 -31.75
CA GLU A 170 -28.43 -18.07 -32.65
C GLU A 170 -28.22 -16.93 -33.66
N ALA A 171 -27.53 -15.85 -33.26
CA ALA A 171 -27.17 -14.74 -34.16
C ALA A 171 -26.07 -15.13 -35.17
N VAL A 172 -25.11 -15.97 -34.77
CA VAL A 172 -24.05 -16.48 -35.66
C VAL A 172 -24.62 -17.51 -36.65
N MET A 173 -25.52 -18.39 -36.21
CA MET A 173 -26.16 -19.37 -37.09
C MET A 173 -27.14 -18.73 -38.08
N LYS A 174 -27.81 -17.62 -37.72
CA LYS A 174 -28.64 -16.85 -38.67
C LYS A 174 -27.85 -16.06 -39.71
N GLY A 175 -26.55 -15.81 -39.50
CA GLY A 175 -25.68 -15.14 -40.46
C GLY A 175 -24.98 -16.09 -41.45
N LEU A 176 -25.13 -17.41 -41.26
CA LEU A 176 -24.49 -18.46 -42.06
C LEU A 176 -25.49 -19.27 -42.93
N VAL A 177 -26.77 -18.87 -42.95
CA VAL A 177 -27.80 -19.38 -43.87
C VAL A 177 -28.16 -18.32 -44.89
#